data_AF-A0A966VF08-F1
#
_entry.id   AF-A0A966VF08-F1
#
_cell.length_a   1.000
_cell.length_b   1.000
_cell.length_c   1.000
_cell.angle_alpha   90.00
_cell.angle_beta   90.00
_cell.angle_gamma   90.00
#
_symmetry.space_group_name_H-M   'P 1'
#
loop_
_entity.id
_entity.type
_entity.pdbx_description
1 polymer ?
#
loop_
_entity_poly.entity_id
_entity_poly.type
_entity_poly.pdbx_seq_one_letter_code
_entity_poly.pdbx_strand_id
1 'polypeptide(L)'
;MLIDGHLRAETLGGNDEADPDQEGDGSENPYTDKTAVPPYEITGPKPSLSDMYDDAKCQKLLSDIDESDLPENEKVFLRAAAYRHVVFNFQEIANYYAHSEADVQQLFEDSALVIVDLQDAIRNGWTRLSNLLDEAYASDQEKLHAG
;
A
#
# COMPACT_ATOMS: atom_id res chain seq x y z
N MET A 1 -18.76 -41.93 28.42
CA MET A 1 -19.82 -42.87 27.98
C MET A 1 -19.45 -43.32 26.58
N LEU A 2 -18.79 -44.48 26.50
CA LEU A 2 -18.34 -45.11 25.26
C LEU A 2 -19.48 -45.98 24.74
N ILE A 3 -19.78 -45.90 23.44
CA ILE A 3 -20.50 -46.98 22.75
C ILE A 3 -19.71 -47.31 21.49
N ASP A 4 -19.03 -48.44 21.58
CA ASP A 4 -18.42 -49.17 20.48
C ASP A 4 -19.51 -49.99 19.77
N GLY A 5 -19.44 -50.10 18.45
CA GLY A 5 -20.50 -50.65 17.61
C GLY A 5 -19.98 -51.02 16.22
N HIS A 6 -19.11 -52.01 16.19
CA HIS A 6 -18.53 -52.63 15.01
C HIS A 6 -19.59 -53.37 14.18
N LEU A 7 -19.71 -53.10 12.86
CA LEU A 7 -20.07 -54.12 11.87
C LEU A 7 -19.46 -53.81 10.49
N ARG A 8 -19.04 -54.87 9.80
CA ARG A 8 -18.00 -54.91 8.76
C ARG A 8 -18.56 -54.77 7.34
N ALA A 9 -17.70 -54.19 6.51
CA ALA A 9 -17.49 -54.25 5.05
C ALA A 9 -18.29 -55.25 4.18
N GLU A 10 -18.76 -54.74 3.03
CA GLU A 10 -18.68 -55.40 1.72
C GLU A 10 -18.25 -54.37 0.65
N THR A 11 -17.13 -54.65 -0.01
CA THR A 11 -16.57 -53.96 -1.20
C THR A 11 -17.04 -54.66 -2.47
N LEU A 12 -17.50 -53.92 -3.50
CA LEU A 12 -17.37 -54.14 -4.96
C LEU A 12 -18.02 -52.89 -5.62
N GLY A 13 -17.50 -52.13 -6.57
CA GLY A 13 -16.37 -52.18 -7.50
C GLY A 13 -16.73 -51.17 -8.62
N GLY A 14 -15.79 -50.34 -9.07
CA GLY A 14 -16.03 -49.37 -10.15
C GLY A 14 -14.93 -48.32 -10.22
N ASN A 15 -13.87 -48.64 -10.97
CA ASN A 15 -12.91 -47.65 -11.45
C ASN A 15 -13.63 -46.74 -12.46
N ASP A 16 -13.64 -45.44 -12.24
CA ASP A 16 -13.68 -44.46 -13.32
C ASP A 16 -12.52 -43.49 -13.11
N GLU A 17 -11.63 -43.49 -14.09
CA GLU A 17 -10.42 -42.70 -14.16
C GLU A 17 -10.78 -41.21 -14.15
N ALA A 18 -10.12 -40.43 -13.30
CA ALA A 18 -10.25 -38.98 -13.31
C ALA A 18 -9.53 -38.42 -14.55
N ASP A 19 -10.33 -38.01 -15.53
CA ASP A 19 -9.92 -37.26 -16.72
C ASP A 19 -9.30 -35.89 -16.31
N PRO A 20 -8.04 -35.58 -16.70
CA PRO A 20 -7.37 -34.36 -16.25
C PRO A 20 -7.74 -33.09 -17.04
N ASP A 21 -8.63 -33.16 -18.04
CA ASP A 21 -8.87 -32.05 -18.97
C ASP A 21 -10.24 -31.37 -18.78
N GLN A 22 -10.58 -30.96 -17.56
CA GLN A 22 -11.59 -29.91 -17.39
C GLN A 22 -10.93 -28.52 -17.40
N GLU A 23 -10.88 -27.94 -18.60
CA GLU A 23 -10.72 -26.50 -18.80
C GLU A 23 -11.86 -25.77 -18.07
N GLY A 24 -11.53 -25.27 -16.87
CA GLY A 24 -12.41 -24.43 -16.07
C GLY A 24 -12.58 -23.07 -16.76
N ASP A 25 -13.79 -22.87 -17.28
CA ASP A 25 -14.54 -21.62 -17.47
C ASP A 25 -13.72 -20.33 -17.25
N GLY A 26 -13.54 -19.59 -18.35
CA GLY A 26 -12.99 -18.25 -18.40
C GLY A 26 -13.86 -17.23 -17.67
N SER A 27 -13.96 -17.38 -16.35
CA SER A 27 -14.43 -16.32 -15.47
C SER A 27 -13.45 -15.16 -15.60
N GLU A 28 -13.87 -14.10 -16.29
CA GLU A 28 -13.31 -12.77 -16.13
C GLU A 28 -13.24 -12.50 -14.63
N ASN A 29 -12.03 -12.48 -14.07
CA ASN A 29 -11.82 -12.17 -12.68
C ASN A 29 -12.26 -10.71 -12.47
N PRO A 30 -13.37 -10.44 -11.74
CA PRO A 30 -13.92 -9.09 -11.57
C PRO A 30 -12.99 -8.19 -10.74
N TYR A 31 -11.88 -8.72 -10.24
CA TYR A 31 -10.85 -8.01 -9.50
C TYR A 31 -9.62 -7.64 -10.34
N THR A 32 -9.58 -8.01 -11.62
CA THR A 32 -8.48 -7.65 -12.53
C THR A 32 -8.93 -6.72 -13.65
N ASP A 33 -9.62 -5.65 -13.31
CA ASP A 33 -9.55 -4.47 -14.15
C ASP A 33 -8.20 -3.80 -13.89
N LYS A 34 -7.36 -3.75 -14.92
CA LYS A 34 -6.18 -2.87 -14.97
C LYS A 34 -6.68 -1.43 -15.04
N THR A 35 -7.25 -0.92 -13.95
CA THR A 35 -7.55 0.49 -13.80
C THR A 35 -6.22 1.19 -13.61
N ALA A 36 -5.86 2.04 -14.58
CA ALA A 36 -4.78 2.98 -14.40
C ALA A 36 -5.15 3.85 -13.19
N VAL A 37 -4.38 3.74 -12.10
CA VAL A 37 -4.58 4.57 -10.91
C VAL A 37 -4.44 6.02 -11.37
N PRO A 38 -5.46 6.87 -11.18
CA PRO A 38 -5.36 8.27 -11.57
C PRO A 38 -4.14 8.90 -10.91
N PRO A 39 -3.32 9.67 -11.66
CA PRO A 39 -2.16 10.32 -11.10
C PRO A 39 -2.61 11.29 -10.00
N TYR A 40 -1.83 11.29 -8.93
CA TYR A 40 -2.09 12.15 -7.79
C TYR A 40 -1.56 13.57 -8.05
N GLU A 41 -2.42 14.58 -7.99
CA GLU A 41 -2.01 15.98 -8.15
C GLU A 41 -1.54 16.55 -6.80
N ILE A 42 -0.25 16.89 -6.71
CA ILE A 42 0.32 17.52 -5.51
C ILE A 42 -0.28 18.92 -5.39
N THR A 43 -1.01 19.17 -4.30
CA THR A 43 -1.73 20.42 -4.10
C THR A 43 -1.47 20.98 -2.70
N GLY A 44 -1.25 22.30 -2.63
CA GLY A 44 -1.18 23.03 -1.37
C GLY A 44 0.14 22.89 -0.59
N PRO A 45 0.19 23.44 0.64
CA PRO A 45 1.36 23.37 1.52
C PRO A 45 1.57 21.96 2.08
N LYS A 46 2.77 21.69 2.63
CA LYS A 46 3.07 20.44 3.32
C LYS A 46 2.07 20.20 4.47
N PRO A 47 1.32 19.09 4.48
CA PRO A 47 0.33 18.82 5.52
C PRO A 47 0.97 18.44 6.86
N SER A 48 0.18 18.43 7.93
CA SER A 48 0.65 17.96 9.23
C SER A 48 0.59 16.43 9.33
N LEU A 49 1.43 15.82 10.17
CA LEU A 49 1.43 14.36 10.36
C LEU A 49 0.09 13.83 10.89
N SER A 50 -0.65 14.64 11.66
CA SER A 50 -1.97 14.27 12.18
C SER A 50 -3.05 14.21 11.10
N ASP A 51 -2.85 14.85 9.95
CA ASP A 51 -3.82 14.82 8.84
C ASP A 51 -3.66 13.55 7.97
N MET A 52 -2.55 12.83 8.16
CA MET A 52 -2.16 11.70 7.32
C MET A 52 -2.74 10.36 7.80
N TYR A 53 -3.23 10.27 9.04
CA TYR A 53 -3.78 9.02 9.56
C TYR A 53 -4.76 9.24 10.72
N ASP A 54 -5.69 8.30 10.89
CA ASP A 54 -6.55 8.14 12.06
C ASP A 54 -6.28 6.78 12.72
N ASP A 55 -5.84 6.80 13.98
CA ASP A 55 -5.55 5.62 14.77
C ASP A 55 -6.51 5.40 15.95
N ALA A 56 -7.62 6.15 16.05
CA ALA A 56 -8.50 6.12 17.22
C ALA A 56 -8.99 4.70 17.57
N LYS A 57 -9.35 3.91 16.56
CA LYS A 57 -9.75 2.50 16.75
C LYS A 57 -8.58 1.62 17.16
N CYS A 58 -7.39 1.83 16.59
CA CYS A 58 -6.17 1.13 16.98
C CYS A 58 -5.87 1.38 18.46
N GLN A 59 -5.85 2.64 18.88
CA GLN A 59 -5.57 3.03 20.27
C GLN A 59 -6.57 2.43 21.26
N LYS A 60 -7.86 2.44 20.92
CA LYS A 60 -8.88 1.79 21.74
C LYS A 60 -8.57 0.30 21.93
N LEU A 61 -8.26 -0.42 20.84
CA LEU A 61 -7.95 -1.84 20.90
C LEU A 61 -6.68 -2.12 21.71
N LEU A 62 -5.64 -1.29 21.56
CA LEU A 62 -4.43 -1.42 22.35
C LEU A 62 -4.71 -1.27 23.85
N SER A 63 -5.53 -0.30 24.25
CA SER A 63 -5.99 -0.13 25.64
C SER A 63 -6.73 -1.38 26.14
N ASP A 64 -7.71 -1.87 25.37
CA ASP A 64 -8.50 -3.05 25.74
C ASP A 64 -7.60 -4.30 25.89
N ILE A 65 -6.58 -4.46 25.04
CA ILE A 65 -5.62 -5.58 25.09
C ILE A 65 -4.72 -5.47 26.33
N ASP A 66 -4.19 -4.27 26.60
CA ASP A 66 -3.28 -4.05 27.72
C ASP A 66 -3.98 -4.26 29.06
N GLU A 67 -5.25 -3.84 29.18
CA GLU A 67 -6.10 -4.00 30.36
C GLU A 67 -6.62 -5.44 30.57
N SER A 68 -6.51 -6.33 29.57
CA SER A 68 -7.01 -7.70 29.67
C SER A 68 -6.14 -8.62 30.55
N ASP A 69 -6.71 -9.71 31.04
CA ASP A 69 -5.98 -10.76 31.78
C ASP A 69 -5.35 -11.82 30.86
N LEU A 70 -5.23 -11.54 29.55
CA LEU A 70 -4.69 -12.48 28.58
C LEU A 70 -3.20 -12.78 28.81
N PRO A 71 -2.73 -13.99 28.44
CA PRO A 71 -1.31 -14.29 28.39
C PRO A 71 -0.54 -13.30 27.51
N GLU A 72 0.68 -12.93 27.93
CA GLU A 72 1.47 -11.89 27.24
C GLU A 72 1.77 -12.25 25.77
N ASN A 73 1.98 -13.54 25.46
CA ASN A 73 2.19 -13.99 24.08
C ASN A 73 0.97 -13.72 23.18
N GLU A 74 -0.24 -13.81 23.72
CA GLU A 74 -1.46 -13.46 22.99
C GLU A 74 -1.58 -11.94 22.84
N LYS A 75 -1.28 -11.17 23.90
CA LYS A 75 -1.26 -9.71 23.83
C LYS A 75 -0.32 -9.19 22.75
N VAL A 76 0.90 -9.74 22.65
CA VAL A 76 1.87 -9.36 21.61
C VAL A 76 1.28 -9.51 20.22
N PHE A 77 0.66 -10.65 19.92
CA PHE A 77 0.01 -10.88 18.63
C PHE A 77 -1.15 -9.90 18.40
N LEU A 78 -2.00 -9.71 19.40
CA LEU A 78 -3.17 -8.84 19.29
C LEU A 78 -2.79 -7.37 19.10
N ARG A 79 -1.70 -6.88 19.73
CA ARG A 79 -1.18 -5.54 19.50
C ARG A 79 -0.74 -5.36 18.04
N ALA A 80 0.01 -6.31 17.48
CA ALA A 80 0.37 -6.28 16.07
C ALA A 80 -0.88 -6.25 15.17
N ALA A 81 -1.90 -7.03 15.51
CA ALA A 81 -3.17 -7.05 14.80
C ALA A 81 -4.00 -5.77 15.00
N ALA A 82 -3.80 -4.98 16.06
CA ALA A 82 -4.54 -3.74 16.29
C ALA A 82 -4.14 -2.64 15.28
N TYR A 83 -2.87 -2.59 14.88
CA TYR A 83 -2.35 -1.60 13.94
C TYR A 83 -3.01 -1.66 12.55
N ARG A 84 -3.66 -2.77 12.15
CA ARG A 84 -4.45 -2.85 10.91
C ARG A 84 -5.67 -1.92 10.88
N HIS A 85 -6.05 -1.36 12.02
CA HIS A 85 -7.17 -0.43 12.14
C HIS A 85 -6.75 1.04 12.05
N VAL A 86 -5.47 1.32 11.81
CA VAL A 86 -5.02 2.65 11.41
C VAL A 86 -5.49 2.91 9.98
N VAL A 87 -6.18 4.03 9.78
CA VAL A 87 -6.68 4.45 8.47
C VAL A 87 -5.77 5.56 7.95
N PHE A 88 -5.12 5.32 6.81
CA PHE A 88 -4.22 6.27 6.19
C PHE A 88 -4.91 7.13 5.13
N ASN A 89 -4.58 8.42 5.12
CA ASN A 89 -4.97 9.35 4.08
C ASN A 89 -3.86 9.45 3.03
N PHE A 90 -3.93 8.61 2.00
CA PHE A 90 -2.92 8.54 0.94
C PHE A 90 -2.75 9.84 0.16
N GLN A 91 -3.78 10.69 0.16
CA GLN A 91 -3.71 12.02 -0.44
C GLN A 91 -2.71 12.89 0.35
N GLU A 92 -2.95 13.08 1.63
CA GLU A 92 -2.04 13.87 2.46
C GLU A 92 -0.64 13.27 2.56
N ILE A 93 -0.52 11.93 2.52
CA ILE A 93 0.77 11.24 2.48
C ILE A 93 1.54 11.58 1.20
N ALA A 94 0.91 11.56 0.02
CA ALA A 94 1.57 11.92 -1.23
C ALA A 94 1.97 13.40 -1.26
N ASN A 95 1.14 14.30 -0.72
CA ASN A 95 1.49 15.71 -0.55
C ASN A 95 2.66 15.90 0.42
N TYR A 96 2.69 15.17 1.54
CA TYR A 96 3.78 15.22 2.51
C TYR A 96 5.09 14.71 1.91
N TYR A 97 5.02 13.59 1.18
CA TYR A 97 6.14 12.97 0.48
C TYR A 97 6.79 13.93 -0.53
N ALA A 98 5.99 14.63 -1.34
CA ALA A 98 6.48 15.59 -2.32
C ALA A 98 7.30 16.76 -1.72
N HIS A 99 7.08 17.06 -0.44
CA HIS A 99 7.76 18.12 0.30
C HIS A 99 8.77 17.59 1.33
N SER A 100 9.16 16.32 1.25
CA SER A 100 10.05 15.68 2.22
C SER A 100 11.46 15.51 1.67
N GLU A 101 12.43 15.47 2.59
CA GLU A 101 13.83 15.16 2.25
C GLU A 101 13.98 13.69 1.87
N ALA A 102 15.09 13.37 1.19
CA ALA A 102 15.31 12.07 0.57
C ALA A 102 15.27 10.89 1.56
N ASP A 103 15.74 11.09 2.81
CA ASP A 103 15.72 10.07 3.86
C ASP A 103 14.30 9.71 4.30
N VAL A 104 13.43 10.70 4.42
CA VAL A 104 12.00 10.52 4.72
C VAL A 104 11.27 9.90 3.53
N GLN A 105 11.56 10.34 2.31
CA GLN A 105 10.97 9.77 1.09
C GLN A 105 11.27 8.28 0.97
N GLN A 106 12.51 7.86 1.23
CA GLN A 106 12.91 6.45 1.20
C GLN A 106 12.06 5.60 2.17
N LEU A 107 11.82 6.08 3.39
CA LEU A 107 11.01 5.33 4.37
C LEU A 107 9.53 5.23 3.95
N PHE A 108 9.01 6.22 3.23
CA PHE A 108 7.65 6.18 2.68
C PHE A 108 7.55 5.14 1.57
N GLU A 109 8.56 5.07 0.69
CA GLU A 109 8.66 4.06 -0.37
C GLU A 109 8.80 2.65 0.21
N ASP A 110 9.72 2.45 1.16
CA ASP A 110 9.95 1.15 1.83
C ASP A 110 8.69 0.66 2.57
N SER A 111 7.90 1.60 3.09
CA SER A 111 6.61 1.33 3.75
C SER A 111 5.44 1.17 2.77
N ALA A 112 5.69 1.27 1.46
CA ALA A 112 4.67 1.24 0.40
C ALA A 112 3.54 2.27 0.60
N LEU A 113 3.86 3.43 1.19
CA LEU A 113 2.90 4.50 1.45
C LEU A 113 2.64 5.38 0.22
N VAL A 114 3.52 5.33 -0.77
CA VAL A 114 3.41 6.05 -2.05
C VAL A 114 3.84 5.12 -3.18
N ILE A 115 3.12 5.17 -4.31
CA ILE A 115 3.52 4.51 -5.55
C ILE A 115 3.99 5.60 -6.51
N VAL A 116 5.27 5.57 -6.88
CA VAL A 116 5.85 6.52 -7.82
C VAL A 116 5.66 6.00 -9.25
N ASP A 117 4.99 6.77 -10.11
CA ASP A 117 5.05 6.51 -11.54
C ASP A 117 6.42 6.95 -12.07
N LEU A 118 7.24 5.96 -12.43
CA LEU A 118 8.60 6.17 -12.94
C LEU A 118 8.61 7.02 -14.22
N GLN A 119 7.59 6.92 -15.08
CA GLN A 119 7.50 7.71 -16.31
C GLN A 119 7.25 9.19 -16.00
N ASP A 120 6.37 9.48 -15.05
CA ASP A 120 6.11 10.86 -14.62
C ASP A 120 7.30 11.42 -13.82
N ALA A 121 7.99 10.61 -13.02
CA ALA A 121 9.24 11.01 -12.37
C ALA A 121 10.32 11.42 -13.39
N ILE A 122 10.48 10.66 -14.47
CA ILE A 122 11.41 10.98 -15.57
C ILE A 122 10.99 12.27 -16.29
N ARG A 123 9.70 12.40 -16.64
CA ARG A 123 9.16 13.59 -17.31
C ARG A 123 9.37 14.85 -16.47
N ASN A 124 9.03 14.79 -15.19
CA ASN A 124 9.21 15.91 -14.27
C ASN A 124 10.69 16.24 -14.05
N GLY A 125 11.56 15.23 -14.00
CA GLY A 125 13.02 15.43 -13.98
C GLY A 125 13.54 16.19 -15.21
N TRP A 126 13.04 15.83 -16.40
CA TRP A 126 13.38 16.53 -17.65
C TRP A 126 12.86 17.96 -17.69
N THR A 127 11.60 18.18 -17.29
CA THR A 127 11.00 19.53 -17.22
C THR A 127 11.78 20.43 -16.29
N ARG A 128 12.17 19.93 -15.09
CA ARG A 128 12.99 20.68 -14.14
C ARG A 128 14.36 21.06 -14.71
N LEU A 129 15.03 20.12 -15.39
CA LEU A 129 16.33 20.38 -16.03
C LEU A 129 16.20 21.42 -17.16
N SER A 130 15.15 21.31 -17.96
CA SER A 130 14.88 22.23 -19.08
C SER A 130 14.64 23.65 -18.57
N ASN A 131 13.80 23.81 -17.53
CA ASN A 131 13.54 25.11 -16.92
C ASN A 131 14.82 25.76 -16.34
N LEU A 132 15.66 24.98 -15.66
CA LEU A 132 16.95 25.47 -15.15
C LEU A 132 17.89 25.93 -16.27
N LEU A 133 17.88 25.21 -17.40
CA LEU A 133 18.68 25.57 -18.56
C LEU A 133 18.18 26.86 -19.21
N ASP A 134 16.86 27.01 -19.35
CA ASP A 134 16.23 28.23 -19.86
C ASP A 134 16.50 29.44 -18.95
N GLU A 135 16.40 29.27 -17.63
CA GLU A 135 16.76 30.31 -16.65
C GLU A 135 18.24 30.70 -16.75
N ALA A 136 19.14 29.72 -16.89
CA ALA A 136 20.57 29.99 -17.06
C ALA A 136 20.83 30.79 -18.35
N TYR A 137 20.23 30.40 -19.47
CA TYR A 137 20.36 31.13 -20.74
C TYR A 137 19.75 32.53 -20.71
N ALA A 138 18.60 32.71 -20.06
CA ALA A 138 17.99 34.02 -19.90
C ALA A 138 18.86 34.95 -19.04
N SER A 139 19.47 34.42 -17.98
CA SER A 139 20.37 35.18 -17.09
C SER A 139 21.67 35.62 -17.76
N ASP A 140 22.14 34.85 -18.75
CA ASP A 140 23.33 35.19 -19.53
C ASP A 140 23.02 36.25 -20.60
N GLN A 141 21.82 36.23 -21.19
CA GLN A 141 21.40 37.28 -22.13
C GLN A 141 21.21 38.64 -21.45
N GLU A 142 20.66 38.69 -20.23
CA GLU A 142 20.54 39.95 -19.48
C GLU A 142 21.90 40.57 -19.14
N LYS A 143 22.93 39.76 -18.86
CA LYS A 143 24.31 40.24 -18.60
C LYS A 143 25.02 40.74 -19.85
N LEU A 144 24.73 40.16 -21.02
CA LEU A 144 25.27 40.60 -22.31
C LEU A 144 24.66 41.92 -22.81
N HIS A 145 23.48 42.29 -22.31
CA HIS A 145 22.79 43.54 -22.68
C HIS A 145 22.90 44.67 -21.64
N ALA A 146 23.54 44.43 -20.49
CA ALA A 146 23.72 45.40 -19.39
C ALA A 146 25.16 45.95 -19.25
N GLY A 147 26.08 45.62 -20.16
CA GLY A 147 27.46 46.13 -20.21
C GLY A 147 27.74 46.89 -21.50
#